data_AF-A0A0Q0DBT8-F1
#
_entry.id   AF-A0A0Q0DBT8-F1
#
_cell.length_a   1.000
_cell.length_b   1.000
_cell.length_c   1.000
_cell.angle_alpha   90.00
_cell.angle_beta   90.00
_cell.angle_gamma   90.00
#
_symmetry.space_group_name_H-M   'P 1'
#
loop_
_entity.id
_entity.type
_entity.pdbx_description
1 polymer ?
#
loop_
_entity_poly.entity_id
_entity_poly.type
_entity_poly.pdbx_seq_one_letter_code
_entity_poly.pdbx_strand_id
1 'polypeptide(L)'
;MTWGGFLPATSESVARYLACYAGTLSVNTLKLRLSALAQWHVSQGFVDPTKAPMVRKVIKGIRALHPAQEKQAEPLQLQDLEKVIAWLQLEIQDAPRSTINRACCAVVVIRR
;
A
#
# COMPACT_ATOMS: atom_id res chain seq x y z
N MET A 1 14.55 15.73 -4.83
CA MET A 1 13.95 15.77 -6.19
C MET A 1 12.44 15.89 -6.05
N THR A 2 11.88 17.04 -6.41
CA THR A 2 10.45 17.33 -6.33
C THR A 2 9.70 16.70 -7.49
N TRP A 3 8.89 15.67 -7.22
CA TRP A 3 7.95 15.10 -8.20
C TRP A 3 6.67 15.95 -8.26
N GLY A 4 6.83 17.24 -8.55
CA GLY A 4 5.74 18.21 -8.72
C GLY A 4 5.82 18.81 -10.12
N GLY A 5 5.29 18.09 -11.11
CA GLY A 5 5.10 18.59 -12.47
C GLY A 5 3.66 19.03 -12.68
N PHE A 6 3.46 20.05 -13.53
CA PHE A 6 2.12 20.43 -14.00
C PHE A 6 1.45 19.26 -14.76
N LEU A 7 0.12 19.21 -14.70
CA LEU A 7 -0.69 18.27 -15.50
C LEU A 7 -0.51 18.54 -17.00
N PRO A 8 -0.68 17.52 -17.88
CA PRO A 8 -1.27 16.22 -17.62
C PRO A 8 -0.30 15.19 -17.01
N ALA A 9 -0.84 14.30 -16.18
CA ALA A 9 -0.11 13.13 -15.67
C ALA A 9 0.09 12.11 -16.81
N THR A 10 1.09 12.33 -17.67
CA THR A 10 1.39 11.44 -18.79
C THR A 10 1.87 10.08 -18.29
N SER A 11 1.57 9.03 -19.05
CA SER A 11 2.05 7.66 -18.79
C SER A 11 3.58 7.57 -18.73
N GLU A 12 4.28 8.46 -19.42
CA GLU A 12 5.74 8.61 -19.37
C GLU A 12 6.24 9.16 -18.02
N SER A 13 5.55 10.14 -17.43
CA SER A 13 5.91 10.64 -16.08
C SER A 13 5.80 9.53 -15.01
N VAL A 14 4.76 8.69 -15.12
CA VAL A 14 4.53 7.50 -14.27
C VAL A 14 5.60 6.45 -14.54
N ALA A 15 5.96 6.20 -15.80
CA ALA A 15 7.05 5.27 -16.16
C ALA A 15 8.40 5.72 -15.57
N ARG A 16 8.74 7.01 -15.65
CA ARG A 16 9.98 7.57 -15.07
C ARG A 16 9.99 7.46 -13.56
N TYR A 17 8.87 7.76 -12.89
CA TYR A 17 8.71 7.57 -11.46
C TYR A 17 8.95 6.11 -11.04
N LEU A 18 8.31 5.16 -11.72
CA LEU A 18 8.49 3.73 -11.45
C LEU A 18 9.94 3.29 -11.63
N ALA A 19 10.63 3.76 -12.68
CA ALA A 19 12.04 3.46 -12.91
C ALA A 19 12.95 4.00 -11.79
N CYS A 20 12.74 5.25 -11.35
CA CYS A 20 13.52 5.84 -10.26
C CYS A 20 13.37 5.13 -8.91
N TYR A 21 12.19 4.57 -8.62
CA TYR A 21 11.93 3.85 -7.36
C TYR A 21 12.09 2.32 -7.46
N ALA A 22 12.41 1.78 -8.64
CA ALA A 22 12.50 0.34 -8.91
C ALA A 22 13.47 -0.43 -8.00
N GLY A 23 14.62 0.18 -7.66
CA GLY A 23 15.64 -0.41 -6.80
C GLY A 23 15.47 -0.12 -5.30
N THR A 24 14.49 0.70 -4.91
CA THR A 24 14.31 1.15 -3.51
C THR A 24 12.99 0.66 -2.90
N LEU A 25 11.95 0.45 -3.72
CA LEU A 25 10.62 0.06 -3.26
C LEU A 25 10.22 -1.30 -3.81
N SER A 26 9.48 -2.08 -3.00
CA SER A 26 8.93 -3.35 -3.46
C SER A 26 7.93 -3.15 -4.61
N VAL A 27 7.83 -4.13 -5.50
CA VAL A 27 6.84 -4.15 -6.60
C VAL A 27 5.40 -4.00 -6.07
N ASN A 28 5.11 -4.54 -4.88
CA ASN A 28 3.79 -4.45 -4.25
C ASN A 28 3.51 -3.02 -3.74
N THR A 29 4.51 -2.32 -3.19
CA THR A 29 4.40 -0.89 -2.84
C THR A 29 4.17 -0.01 -4.08
N LEU A 30 4.87 -0.30 -5.19
CA LEU A 30 4.69 0.43 -6.45
C LEU A 30 3.29 0.23 -7.04
N LYS A 31 2.74 -1.00 -6.99
CA LYS A 31 1.35 -1.29 -7.38
C LYS A 31 0.33 -0.53 -6.52
N LEU A 32 0.51 -0.50 -5.20
CA LEU A 32 -0.41 0.20 -4.29
C LEU A 32 -0.50 1.71 -4.60
N ARG A 33 0.66 2.33 -4.89
CA ARG A 33 0.70 3.73 -5.35
C ARG A 33 0.02 3.91 -6.71
N LEU A 34 0.22 2.95 -7.62
CA LEU A 34 -0.42 2.96 -8.94
C LEU A 34 -1.95 2.84 -8.84
N SER A 35 -2.49 1.98 -7.97
CA SER A 35 -3.94 1.87 -7.75
C SER A 35 -4.53 3.12 -7.10
N ALA A 36 -3.82 3.76 -6.16
CA ALA A 36 -4.27 5.02 -5.57
C ALA A 36 -4.33 6.14 -6.63
N LEU A 37 -3.32 6.22 -7.52
CA LEU A 37 -3.34 7.15 -8.66
C LEU A 37 -4.49 6.84 -9.62
N ALA A 38 -4.72 5.57 -9.98
CA ALA A 38 -5.82 5.17 -10.85
C ALA A 38 -7.19 5.54 -10.24
N GLN A 39 -7.39 5.27 -8.95
CA GLN A 39 -8.62 5.63 -8.23
C GLN A 39 -8.85 7.14 -8.20
N TRP A 40 -7.80 7.95 -8.02
CA TRP A 40 -7.90 9.41 -8.11
C TRP A 40 -8.27 9.87 -9.52
N HIS A 41 -7.66 9.32 -10.58
CA HIS A 41 -8.04 9.68 -11.96
C HIS A 41 -9.51 9.31 -12.26
N VAL A 42 -9.97 8.15 -11.78
CA VAL A 42 -11.38 7.73 -11.90
C VAL A 42 -12.31 8.67 -11.14
N SER A 43 -11.98 9.10 -9.91
CA SER A 43 -12.83 10.03 -9.15
C SER A 43 -12.85 11.44 -9.72
N GLN A 44 -11.80 11.84 -10.45
CA GLN A 44 -11.75 13.11 -11.20
C GLN A 44 -12.29 13.00 -12.64
N GLY A 45 -12.74 11.82 -13.09
CA GLY A 45 -13.26 11.61 -14.44
C GLY A 45 -12.20 11.64 -15.56
N PHE A 46 -10.91 11.63 -15.24
CA PHE A 46 -9.82 11.66 -16.22
C PHE A 46 -9.47 10.26 -16.74
N VAL A 47 -8.92 10.21 -17.96
CA VAL A 47 -8.43 8.97 -18.56
C VAL A 47 -7.22 8.47 -17.76
N ASP A 48 -7.34 7.27 -17.20
CA ASP A 48 -6.35 6.69 -16.29
C ASP A 48 -5.00 6.37 -16.99
N PRO A 49 -3.90 7.07 -16.64
CA PRO A 49 -2.60 6.89 -17.28
C PRO A 49 -1.94 5.55 -16.94
N THR A 50 -2.42 4.85 -15.91
CA THR A 50 -1.86 3.56 -15.46
C THR A 50 -2.22 2.41 -16.40
N LYS A 51 -3.30 2.57 -17.19
CA LYS A 51 -3.73 1.60 -18.22
C LYS A 51 -2.83 1.59 -19.45
N ALA A 52 -1.97 2.60 -19.63
CA ALA A 52 -1.06 2.69 -20.76
C ALA A 52 -0.11 1.47 -20.84
N PRO A 53 0.13 0.91 -22.04
CA PRO A 53 0.96 -0.29 -22.19
C PRO A 53 2.42 -0.06 -21.76
N MET A 54 2.92 1.18 -21.83
CA MET A 54 4.24 1.56 -21.34
C MET A 54 4.40 1.28 -19.82
N VAL A 55 3.44 1.73 -19.00
CA VAL A 55 3.47 1.55 -17.54
C VAL A 55 3.45 0.05 -17.18
N ARG A 56 2.62 -0.73 -17.90
CA ARG A 56 2.56 -2.20 -17.75
C ARG A 56 3.88 -2.88 -18.12
N LYS A 57 4.56 -2.43 -19.20
CA LYS A 57 5.90 -2.92 -19.58
C LYS A 57 6.94 -2.60 -18.52
N VAL A 58 6.93 -1.38 -17.95
CA VAL A 58 7.87 -0.99 -16.87
C VAL A 58 7.69 -1.85 -15.62
N ILE A 59 6.46 -2.05 -15.13
CA ILE A 59 6.21 -2.96 -13.99
C ILE A 59 6.67 -4.39 -14.28
N LYS A 60 6.48 -4.88 -15.52
CA LYS A 60 6.98 -6.21 -15.93
C LYS A 60 8.51 -6.28 -15.91
N GLY A 61 9.20 -5.24 -16.38
CA GLY A 61 10.66 -5.12 -16.34
C GLY A 61 11.21 -5.04 -14.91
N ILE A 62 10.61 -4.20 -14.05
CA ILE A 62 11.01 -4.07 -12.64
C ILE A 62 10.90 -5.42 -11.92
N ARG A 63 9.80 -6.17 -12.14
CA ARG A 63 9.62 -7.52 -11.59
C ARG A 63 10.67 -8.54 -12.08
N ALA A 64 11.15 -8.41 -13.31
CA ALA A 64 12.17 -9.30 -13.86
C ALA A 64 13.58 -8.99 -13.31
N LEU A 65 13.88 -7.70 -13.09
CA LEU A 65 15.17 -7.24 -12.55
C LEU A 65 15.27 -7.33 -11.03
N HIS A 66 14.16 -7.14 -10.33
CA HIS A 66 14.05 -7.21 -8.88
C HIS A 66 12.99 -8.24 -8.50
N PRO A 67 13.34 -9.55 -8.52
CA PRO A 67 12.54 -10.57 -7.86
C PRO A 67 12.59 -10.30 -6.35
N ALA A 68 11.73 -9.40 -5.89
CA ALA A 68 11.59 -9.08 -4.48
C ALA A 68 11.20 -10.36 -3.76
N GLN A 69 12.14 -10.91 -3.00
CA GLN A 69 11.91 -12.03 -2.11
C GLN A 69 10.82 -11.59 -1.13
N GLU A 70 9.61 -12.10 -1.32
CA GLU A 70 8.54 -11.89 -0.35
C GLU A 70 9.01 -12.57 0.92
N LYS A 71 9.44 -11.77 1.91
CA LYS A 71 9.72 -12.24 3.26
C LYS A 71 8.39 -12.71 3.83
N GLN A 72 8.06 -13.97 3.57
CA GLN A 72 7.01 -14.67 4.27
C GLN A 72 7.32 -14.51 5.75
N ALA A 73 6.40 -13.92 6.49
CA ALA A 73 6.47 -13.97 7.94
C ALA A 73 6.47 -15.46 8.32
N GLU A 74 7.38 -15.88 9.19
CA GLU A 74 7.31 -17.22 9.75
C GLU A 74 5.92 -17.42 10.36
N PRO A 75 5.28 -18.59 10.15
CA PRO A 75 3.92 -18.81 10.62
C PRO A 75 3.89 -18.60 12.14
N LEU A 76 3.03 -17.69 12.61
CA LEU A 76 2.88 -17.45 14.04
C LEU A 76 2.59 -18.79 14.74
N GLN A 77 3.37 -19.08 15.77
CA GLN A 77 3.13 -20.25 16.61
C GLN A 77 1.74 -20.10 17.24
N LEU A 78 1.02 -21.22 17.39
CA LEU A 78 -0.36 -21.24 17.87
C LEU A 78 -0.48 -20.55 19.25
N GLN A 79 0.55 -20.70 20.09
CA GLN A 79 0.70 -20.06 21.40
C GLN A 79 0.76 -18.52 21.35
N ASP A 80 1.31 -17.94 20.29
CA ASP A 80 1.39 -16.48 20.13
C ASP A 80 0.07 -15.92 19.58
N LEU A 81 -0.63 -16.68 18.75
CA LEU A 81 -2.00 -16.37 18.34
C LEU A 81 -2.95 -16.39 19.55
N GLU A 82 -2.84 -17.36 20.44
CA GLU A 82 -3.61 -17.43 21.70
C GLU A 82 -3.38 -16.20 22.59
N LYS A 83 -2.12 -15.77 22.77
CA LYS A 83 -1.80 -14.53 23.53
C LYS A 83 -2.43 -13.29 22.91
N VAL A 84 -2.37 -13.15 21.58
CA VAL A 84 -2.98 -12.03 20.85
C VAL A 84 -4.51 -12.05 20.99
N ILE A 85 -5.14 -13.23 20.90
CA ILE A 85 -6.59 -13.37 21.09
C ILE A 85 -6.99 -13.01 22.52
N ALA A 86 -6.28 -13.52 23.54
CA ALA A 86 -6.56 -13.22 24.94
C ALA A 86 -6.42 -11.71 25.24
N TRP A 87 -5.39 -11.06 24.70
CA TRP A 87 -5.20 -9.61 24.83
C TRP A 87 -6.32 -8.81 24.16
N LEU A 88 -6.70 -9.16 22.92
CA LEU A 88 -7.83 -8.53 22.23
C LEU A 88 -9.17 -8.75 22.96
N GLN A 89 -9.37 -9.92 23.58
CA GLN A 89 -10.56 -10.21 24.38
C GLN A 89 -10.63 -9.39 25.68
N LEU A 90 -9.50 -9.08 26.31
CA LEU A 90 -9.43 -8.17 27.45
C LEU A 90 -9.78 -6.74 27.02
N GLU A 91 -9.15 -6.24 25.95
CA GLU A 91 -9.42 -4.89 25.42
C GLU A 91 -10.89 -4.70 25.01
N ILE A 92 -11.53 -5.74 24.45
CA ILE A 92 -12.97 -5.74 24.12
C ILE A 92 -13.87 -5.73 25.37
N GLN A 93 -13.41 -6.30 26.49
CA GLN A 93 -14.16 -6.32 27.76
C GLN A 93 -13.99 -5.02 28.56
N ASP A 94 -12.80 -4.43 28.53
CA ASP A 94 -12.51 -3.13 29.16
C ASP A 94 -13.05 -1.93 28.34
N ALA A 95 -13.34 -2.12 27.05
CA ALA A 95 -14.00 -1.11 26.23
C ALA A 95 -15.42 -0.81 26.76
N PRO A 96 -15.71 0.41 27.27
CA PRO A 96 -17.05 0.76 27.71
C PRO A 96 -18.01 0.69 26.53
N ARG A 97 -19.18 0.07 26.77
CA ARG A 97 -20.17 -0.36 25.75
C ARG A 97 -20.96 0.79 25.10
N SER A 98 -20.32 1.93 24.85
CA SER A 98 -20.92 3.12 24.24
C SER A 98 -20.68 3.17 22.73
N THR A 99 -21.75 2.86 22.00
CA THR A 99 -22.02 3.43 20.66
C THR A 99 -21.04 3.05 19.54
N ILE A 100 -21.28 1.87 18.95
CA ILE A 100 -20.79 1.57 17.59
C ILE A 100 -21.55 2.47 16.61
N ASN A 101 -21.06 3.68 16.40
CA ASN A 101 -21.36 4.45 15.21
C ASN A 101 -20.05 5.01 14.63
N ARG A 102 -19.96 4.93 13.30
CA ARG A 102 -18.72 4.94 12.51
C ARG A 102 -17.73 6.09 12.84
N ALA A 103 -16.44 5.74 12.79
CA ALA A 103 -15.24 6.59 12.73
C ALA A 103 -14.50 6.94 14.05
N CYS A 104 -13.53 6.09 14.41
CA CYS A 104 -12.22 6.39 15.04
C CYS A 104 -11.40 5.07 14.95
N CYS A 105 -10.19 4.98 14.38
CA CYS A 105 -9.20 5.97 13.95
C CYS A 105 -8.46 6.74 15.06
N ALA A 106 -7.95 6.00 16.05
CA ALA A 106 -6.68 6.25 16.77
C ALA A 106 -6.29 4.90 17.42
N VAL A 107 -5.18 4.22 17.13
CA VAL A 107 -3.76 4.62 17.13
C VAL A 107 -3.26 5.04 18.52
N VAL A 108 -3.08 4.04 19.38
CA VAL A 108 -2.02 3.87 20.39
C VAL A 108 -2.02 2.37 20.79
N VAL A 109 -0.93 1.71 21.21
CA VAL A 109 0.49 2.09 21.36
C VAL A 109 1.38 0.99 20.71
N ILE A 110 2.51 1.35 20.10
CA ILE A 110 3.70 0.46 20.01
C ILE A 110 4.85 1.16 20.71
N ARG A 111 5.20 0.74 21.94
CA ARG A 111 6.38 1.18 22.70
C ARG A 111 6.81 0.15 23.75
N ARG A 112 7.60 -0.84 23.35
CA ARG A 112 9.07 -0.81 23.49
C ARG A 112 9.70 -1.95 22.71
#